data_AF-J9DR11-F1
#
_entry.id   AF-J9DR11-F1
#
_cell.length_a   1.000
_cell.length_b   1.000
_cell.length_c   1.000
_cell.angle_alpha   90.00
_cell.angle_beta   90.00
_cell.angle_gamma   90.00
#
_symmetry.space_group_name_H-M   'P 1'
#
loop_
_entity.id
_entity.type
_entity.pdbx_description
1 polymer ?
#
loop_
_entity_poly.entity_id
_entity_poly.type
_entity_poly.pdbx_seq_one_letter_code
_entity_poly.pdbx_strand_id
1 'polypeptide(L)'
;MRNYCIFKNPYVLIEDAKNKYSAIYKEYKDKKPCLNLSSARLTCPFADKIKYSHKKSARPQRPKAGYCETCFTHFKNYAQHILEEDHREFSYDEMNYNKVDFFIKEINEEIDYFPSDIDFSDLAPDSPCSRYTQGSSVEMCSTMNVNGADFTKESYDTIIFSRISGNSSSCYDSYDKITTTSANKIIRTILQRTSKNKKK
;
A
#
# COMPACT_ATOMS: atom_id res chain seq x y z
N MET A 1 -14.03 -41.10 -22.65
CA MET A 1 -13.34 -42.03 -21.72
C MET A 1 -13.03 -41.25 -20.44
N ARG A 2 -13.33 -41.78 -19.25
CA ARG A 2 -12.98 -41.10 -17.98
C ARG A 2 -11.49 -41.30 -17.73
N ASN A 3 -10.74 -40.22 -17.56
CA ASN A 3 -9.33 -40.29 -17.19
C ASN A 3 -9.27 -40.62 -15.69
N TYR A 4 -8.87 -41.83 -15.34
CA TYR A 4 -8.65 -42.21 -13.94
C TYR A 4 -7.29 -41.67 -13.48
N CYS A 5 -7.28 -40.95 -12.37
CA CYS A 5 -6.05 -40.50 -11.73
C CYS A 5 -5.76 -41.42 -10.54
N ILE A 6 -4.57 -42.04 -10.52
CA ILE A 6 -4.13 -42.91 -9.41
C ILE A 6 -3.13 -42.11 -8.58
N PHE A 7 -3.50 -41.79 -7.34
CA PHE A 7 -2.62 -41.08 -6.40
C PHE A 7 -1.64 -42.07 -5.76
N LYS A 8 -0.35 -41.71 -5.72
CA LYS A 8 0.70 -42.56 -5.14
C LYS A 8 1.03 -42.16 -3.70
N ASN A 9 0.82 -40.89 -3.36
CA ASN A 9 1.11 -40.31 -2.04
C ASN A 9 -0.19 -39.92 -1.32
N PRO A 10 -0.12 -39.57 -0.02
CA PRO A 10 -1.27 -38.99 0.68
C PRO A 10 -1.82 -37.77 -0.06
N TYR A 11 -3.13 -37.71 -0.22
CA TYR A 11 -3.81 -36.67 -0.97
C TYR A 11 -5.08 -36.20 -0.27
N VAL A 12 -5.54 -35.02 -0.67
CA VAL A 12 -6.88 -34.50 -0.39
C VAL A 12 -7.59 -34.36 -1.73
N LEU A 13 -8.76 -34.99 -1.86
CA LEU A 13 -9.62 -34.94 -3.03
C LEU A 13 -10.95 -34.32 -2.60
N ILE A 14 -11.37 -33.27 -3.32
CA ILE A 14 -12.61 -32.56 -3.10
C ILE A 14 -13.47 -32.74 -4.34
N GLU A 15 -14.62 -33.37 -4.16
CA GLU A 15 -15.58 -33.65 -5.21
C GLU A 15 -16.93 -33.04 -4.85
N ASP A 16 -17.64 -32.55 -5.86
CA ASP A 16 -19.03 -32.15 -5.68
C ASP A 16 -19.89 -33.41 -5.56
N ALA A 17 -20.69 -33.51 -4.50
CA ALA A 17 -21.60 -34.63 -4.28
C ALA A 17 -22.61 -34.81 -5.43
N LYS A 18 -22.91 -33.73 -6.17
CA LYS A 18 -23.79 -33.76 -7.36
C LYS A 18 -23.04 -34.01 -8.67
N ASN A 19 -21.71 -34.11 -8.63
CA ASN A 19 -20.84 -34.23 -9.79
C ASN A 19 -21.06 -33.12 -10.85
N LYS A 20 -21.45 -31.91 -10.45
CA LYS A 20 -21.64 -30.78 -11.37
C LYS A 20 -20.30 -30.13 -11.73
N TYR A 21 -19.35 -30.14 -10.81
CA TYR A 21 -18.03 -29.52 -10.97
C TYR A 21 -16.92 -30.55 -11.03
N SER A 22 -15.82 -30.23 -11.72
CA SER A 22 -14.65 -31.11 -11.77
C SER A 22 -13.99 -31.23 -10.40
N ALA A 23 -13.60 -32.45 -10.04
CA ALA A 23 -12.85 -32.74 -8.83
C ALA A 23 -11.56 -31.92 -8.76
N ILE A 24 -11.23 -31.42 -7.57
CA ILE A 24 -9.96 -30.74 -7.30
C ILE A 24 -9.20 -31.57 -6.28
N TYR A 25 -7.90 -31.75 -6.49
CA TYR A 25 -7.06 -32.54 -5.58
C TYR A 25 -5.72 -31.88 -5.29
N LYS A 26 -5.15 -32.23 -4.14
CA LYS A 26 -3.77 -31.91 -3.75
C LYS A 26 -3.09 -33.17 -3.25
N GLU A 27 -2.08 -33.62 -3.97
CA GLU A 27 -1.20 -34.71 -3.55
C GLU A 27 0.05 -34.12 -2.86
N TYR A 28 0.40 -34.65 -1.68
CA TYR A 28 1.55 -34.20 -0.91
C TYR A 28 2.78 -35.03 -1.30
N LYS A 29 3.76 -34.41 -1.97
CA LYS A 29 4.98 -35.11 -2.44
C LYS A 29 5.89 -35.58 -1.31
N ASP A 30 6.06 -34.76 -0.28
CA ASP A 30 7.04 -35.02 0.78
C ASP A 30 6.35 -35.47 2.07
N LYS A 31 5.67 -34.55 2.75
CA LYS A 31 4.98 -34.81 4.02
C LYS A 31 3.67 -34.06 4.07
N LYS A 32 2.63 -34.72 4.60
CA LYS A 32 1.37 -34.04 4.94
C LYS A 32 1.64 -32.94 5.99
N PRO A 33 0.91 -31.81 5.96
CA PRO A 33 1.03 -30.78 6.98
C PRO A 33 0.85 -31.40 8.37
N CYS A 34 1.83 -31.19 9.24
CA CYS A 34 1.78 -31.65 10.62
C CYS A 34 1.87 -30.43 11.54
N LEU A 35 1.03 -30.41 12.57
CA LEU A 35 1.05 -29.36 13.58
C LEU A 35 2.35 -29.46 14.38
N ASN A 36 3.18 -28.41 14.33
CA ASN A 36 4.40 -28.32 15.11
C ASN A 36 4.16 -27.56 16.43
N LEU A 37 3.98 -28.30 17.52
CA LEU A 37 3.79 -27.72 18.86
C LEU A 37 5.05 -27.05 19.43
N SER A 38 6.22 -27.24 18.80
CA SER A 38 7.48 -26.61 19.19
C SER A 38 7.75 -25.27 18.48
N SER A 39 6.85 -24.81 17.61
CA SER A 39 7.01 -23.52 16.92
C SER A 39 7.01 -22.34 17.90
N ALA A 40 7.83 -21.32 17.65
CA ALA A 40 7.85 -20.12 18.47
C ALA A 40 6.49 -19.41 18.48
N ARG A 41 6.19 -18.67 19.55
CA ARG A 41 4.96 -17.87 19.65
C ARG A 41 4.87 -16.90 18.47
N LEU A 42 3.65 -16.70 17.96
CA LEU A 42 3.34 -15.84 16.80
C LEU A 42 3.94 -16.32 15.46
N THR A 43 4.38 -17.58 15.38
CA THR A 43 4.80 -18.20 14.11
C THR A 43 3.77 -19.21 13.61
N CYS A 44 3.73 -19.45 12.29
CA CYS A 44 2.83 -20.46 11.71
C CYS A 44 3.26 -21.86 12.18
N PRO A 45 2.38 -22.64 12.84
CA PRO A 45 2.73 -23.97 13.36
C PRO A 45 2.82 -25.05 12.27
N PHE A 46 2.48 -24.71 11.03
CA PHE A 46 2.60 -25.61 9.86
C PHE A 46 3.79 -25.26 8.96
N ALA A 47 4.53 -24.19 9.26
CA ALA A 47 5.70 -23.82 8.48
C ALA A 47 6.87 -24.74 8.83
N ASP A 48 7.50 -25.30 7.81
CA ASP A 48 8.81 -25.94 7.97
C ASP A 48 9.81 -24.86 8.43
N LYS A 49 10.56 -25.17 9.50
CA LYS A 49 11.56 -24.32 10.19
C LYS A 49 11.82 -23.00 9.46
N ILE A 50 11.15 -21.92 9.92
CA ILE A 50 11.26 -20.58 9.32
C ILE A 50 12.74 -20.20 9.26
N LYS A 51 13.33 -20.28 8.07
CA LYS A 51 14.63 -19.69 7.81
C LYS A 51 14.41 -18.18 7.74
N TYR A 52 14.56 -17.50 8.87
CA TYR A 52 14.56 -16.04 8.92
C TYR A 52 15.73 -15.51 8.09
N SER A 53 15.54 -15.40 6.78
CA SER A 53 16.49 -14.75 5.89
C SER A 53 16.33 -13.24 6.06
N HIS A 54 16.94 -12.69 7.11
CA HIS A 54 17.06 -11.24 7.32
C HIS A 54 17.92 -10.54 6.24
N LYS A 55 18.46 -11.28 5.28
CA LYS A 55 19.06 -10.70 4.08
C LYS A 55 17.92 -10.17 3.21
N LYS A 56 17.65 -8.86 3.31
CA LYS A 56 17.01 -8.06 2.26
C LYS A 56 17.88 -8.15 1.00
N SER A 57 17.89 -9.31 0.35
CA SER A 57 18.67 -9.48 -0.87
C SER A 57 18.04 -8.53 -1.89
N ALA A 58 18.87 -7.69 -2.50
CA ALA A 58 18.57 -6.84 -3.65
C ALA A 58 18.21 -7.69 -4.90
N ARG A 59 17.34 -8.68 -4.73
CA ARG A 59 16.79 -9.45 -5.83
C ARG A 59 15.90 -8.50 -6.61
N PRO A 60 16.08 -8.42 -7.94
CA PRO A 60 15.19 -7.62 -8.77
C PRO A 60 13.75 -8.06 -8.48
N GLN A 61 12.91 -7.08 -8.13
CA GLN A 61 11.49 -7.31 -7.90
C GLN A 61 10.95 -7.98 -9.16
N ARG A 62 10.49 -9.23 -9.04
CA ARG A 62 9.87 -9.91 -10.18
C ARG A 62 8.64 -9.09 -10.58
N PRO A 63 8.39 -8.91 -11.88
CA PRO A 63 7.22 -8.18 -12.34
C PRO A 63 5.98 -8.85 -11.74
N LYS A 64 5.11 -8.03 -11.14
CA LYS A 64 3.86 -8.49 -10.54
C LYS A 64 2.90 -8.80 -11.69
N ALA A 65 2.73 -10.08 -12.01
CA ALA A 65 1.70 -10.56 -12.91
C ALA A 65 0.38 -10.71 -12.16
N GLY A 66 -0.73 -10.56 -12.87
CA GLY A 66 -2.06 -10.60 -12.26
C GLY A 66 -3.18 -10.59 -13.30
N TYR A 67 -4.40 -10.43 -12.81
CA TYR A 67 -5.60 -10.25 -13.62
C TYR A 67 -6.20 -8.89 -13.30
N CYS A 68 -6.54 -8.13 -14.33
CA CYS A 68 -7.20 -6.84 -14.19
C CYS A 68 -8.71 -7.05 -14.27
N GLU A 69 -9.42 -6.73 -13.20
CA GLU A 69 -10.88 -6.85 -13.14
C GLU A 69 -11.58 -5.77 -13.97
N THR A 70 -10.91 -4.65 -14.22
CA THR A 70 -11.40 -3.55 -15.06
C THR A 70 -11.34 -3.90 -16.55
N CYS A 71 -10.18 -4.34 -17.01
CA CYS A 71 -9.95 -4.66 -18.43
C CYS A 71 -10.35 -6.10 -18.79
N PHE A 72 -10.62 -6.95 -17.79
CA PHE A 72 -10.85 -8.39 -17.93
C PHE A 72 -9.71 -9.14 -18.63
N THR A 73 -8.47 -8.68 -18.47
CA THR A 73 -7.27 -9.26 -19.09
C THR A 73 -6.22 -9.69 -18.08
N HIS A 74 -5.45 -10.73 -18.42
CA HIS A 74 -4.27 -11.13 -17.65
C HIS A 74 -3.06 -10.31 -18.10
N PHE A 75 -2.34 -9.70 -17.15
CA PHE A 75 -1.12 -8.94 -17.42
C PHE A 75 0.11 -9.60 -16.79
N LYS A 76 1.26 -9.42 -17.44
CA LYS A 76 2.56 -9.92 -16.93
C LYS A 76 3.24 -8.92 -16.01
N ASN A 77 3.05 -7.62 -16.26
CA ASN A 77 3.67 -6.55 -15.50
C ASN A 77 2.64 -5.47 -15.19
N TYR A 78 2.29 -5.34 -13.91
CA TYR A 78 1.36 -4.32 -13.42
C TYR A 78 1.71 -2.90 -13.88
N ALA A 79 2.99 -2.50 -13.79
CA ALA A 79 3.40 -1.13 -14.10
C ALA A 79 3.25 -0.78 -15.59
N GLN A 80 3.35 -1.77 -16.47
CA GLN A 80 3.09 -1.59 -17.90
C GLN A 80 1.59 -1.54 -18.16
N HIS A 81 0.83 -2.45 -17.55
CA HIS A 81 -0.61 -2.56 -17.77
C HIS A 81 -1.38 -1.28 -17.40
N ILE A 82 -1.03 -0.61 -16.29
CA ILE A 82 -1.69 0.65 -15.90
C ILE A 82 -1.43 1.81 -16.88
N LEU A 83 -0.43 1.69 -17.74
CA LEU A 83 -0.09 2.68 -18.77
C LEU A 83 -0.75 2.35 -20.12
N GLU A 84 -1.33 1.16 -20.27
CA GLU A 84 -2.04 0.76 -21.50
C GLU A 84 -3.29 1.62 -21.70
N GLU A 85 -3.60 1.88 -22.96
CA GLU A 85 -4.70 2.77 -23.38
C GLU A 85 -6.04 2.31 -22.80
N ASP A 86 -6.39 1.03 -22.96
CA ASP A 86 -7.64 0.44 -22.44
C ASP A 86 -7.85 0.70 -20.94
N HIS A 87 -6.79 0.57 -20.13
CA HIS A 87 -6.87 0.79 -18.70
C HIS A 87 -7.03 2.27 -18.37
N ARG A 88 -6.31 3.12 -19.11
CA ARG A 88 -6.36 4.57 -18.93
C ARG A 88 -7.71 5.14 -19.33
N GLU A 89 -8.26 4.74 -20.47
CA GLU A 89 -9.58 5.15 -20.93
C GLU A 89 -10.66 4.85 -19.89
N PHE A 90 -10.64 3.63 -19.33
CA PHE A 90 -11.55 3.29 -18.23
C PHE A 90 -11.35 4.16 -17.00
N SER A 91 -10.09 4.46 -16.66
CA SER A 91 -9.74 5.27 -15.49
C SER A 91 -10.13 6.74 -15.63
N TYR A 92 -10.22 7.27 -16.85
CA TYR A 92 -10.63 8.65 -17.11
C TYR A 92 -12.14 8.84 -17.17
N ASP A 93 -12.91 7.78 -17.42
CA ASP A 93 -14.36 7.87 -17.45
C ASP A 93 -14.93 7.92 -16.01
N GLU A 94 -15.35 9.12 -15.62
CA GLU A 94 -15.97 9.41 -14.33
C GLU A 94 -17.19 8.52 -14.05
N MET A 95 -17.89 8.08 -15.11
CA MET A 95 -19.08 7.25 -14.95
C MET A 95 -18.77 5.88 -14.34
N ASN A 96 -17.56 5.37 -14.53
CA ASN A 96 -17.11 4.09 -13.99
C ASN A 96 -16.96 4.10 -12.47
N TYR A 97 -16.73 5.28 -11.87
CA TYR A 97 -16.48 5.45 -10.44
C TYR A 97 -17.66 6.05 -9.67
N ASN A 98 -18.75 6.42 -10.34
CA ASN A 98 -19.96 7.00 -9.75
C ASN A 98 -20.48 6.30 -8.48
N LYS A 99 -20.45 4.97 -8.43
CA LYS A 99 -20.92 4.22 -7.24
C LYS A 99 -19.98 4.37 -6.05
N VAL A 100 -18.68 4.45 -6.31
CA VAL A 100 -17.66 4.69 -5.29
C VAL A 100 -17.80 6.12 -4.78
N ASP A 101 -17.97 7.08 -5.68
CA ASP A 101 -18.17 8.49 -5.32
C ASP A 101 -19.45 8.70 -4.51
N PHE A 102 -20.54 8.02 -4.89
CA PHE A 102 -21.78 8.03 -4.12
C PHE A 102 -21.57 7.48 -2.70
N PHE A 103 -20.88 6.36 -2.57
CA PHE A 103 -20.57 5.76 -1.27
C PHE A 103 -19.69 6.67 -0.40
N ILE A 104 -18.70 7.36 -1.00
CA ILE A 104 -17.87 8.35 -0.30
C ILE A 104 -18.73 9.53 0.19
N LYS A 105 -19.66 10.02 -0.64
CA LYS A 105 -20.59 11.08 -0.25
C LYS A 105 -21.47 10.67 0.92
N GLU A 106 -22.05 9.47 0.87
CA GLU A 106 -22.87 8.92 1.96
C GLU A 106 -22.08 8.83 3.28
N ILE A 107 -20.82 8.37 3.23
CA ILE A 107 -19.95 8.34 4.42
C ILE A 107 -19.69 9.75 4.96
N ASN A 108 -19.40 10.71 4.09
CA ASN A 108 -19.10 12.09 4.52
C ASN A 108 -20.32 12.78 5.14
N GLU A 109 -21.53 12.50 4.63
CA GLU A 109 -22.78 13.01 5.20
C GLU A 109 -23.14 12.34 6.53
N GLU A 110 -22.83 11.04 6.71
CA GLU A 110 -23.09 10.36 8.00
C GLU A 110 -22.08 10.75 9.10
N ILE A 111 -20.89 11.22 8.72
CA ILE A 111 -19.85 11.65 9.65
C ILE A 111 -19.91 13.19 9.79
N ASP A 112 -20.97 13.69 10.41
CA ASP A 112 -21.10 15.08 10.92
C ASP A 112 -20.03 15.46 11.99
N TYR A 113 -19.05 14.60 12.23
CA TYR A 113 -18.07 14.68 13.31
C TYR A 113 -16.62 14.62 12.83
N PHE A 114 -16.36 14.90 11.55
CA PHE A 114 -15.01 15.34 11.16
C PHE A 114 -14.81 16.73 11.75
N PRO A 115 -13.81 16.94 12.63
CA PRO A 115 -13.53 18.26 13.18
C PRO A 115 -13.29 19.22 12.02
N SER A 116 -14.20 20.17 11.85
CA SER A 116 -14.09 21.31 10.92
C SER A 116 -12.87 22.20 11.23
N ASP A 117 -12.18 21.93 12.33
CA ASP A 117 -11.01 22.65 12.81
C ASP A 117 -9.70 22.17 12.18
N ILE A 118 -9.72 21.09 11.37
CA ILE A 118 -8.57 20.78 10.51
C ILE A 118 -8.67 21.71 9.31
N ASP A 119 -8.07 22.88 9.46
CA ASP A 119 -7.90 23.83 8.38
C ASP A 119 -6.93 23.25 7.34
N PHE A 120 -7.49 22.61 6.31
CA PHE A 120 -6.71 22.12 5.17
C PHE A 120 -6.11 23.26 4.33
N SER A 121 -6.46 24.53 4.60
CA SER A 121 -5.85 25.66 3.90
C SER A 121 -4.36 25.86 4.26
N ASP A 122 -3.93 25.35 5.43
CA ASP A 122 -2.52 25.32 5.83
C ASP A 122 -1.72 24.18 5.19
N LEU A 123 -2.38 23.22 4.53
CA LEU A 123 -1.74 22.14 3.78
C LEU A 123 -1.53 22.52 2.30
N ALA A 124 -1.09 23.77 2.08
CA ALA A 124 -0.54 24.12 0.78
C ALA A 124 0.60 23.13 0.47
N PRO A 125 0.66 22.56 -0.75
CA PRO A 125 1.78 21.71 -1.13
C PRO A 125 3.05 22.54 -1.01
N ASP A 126 3.82 22.30 0.05
CA ASP A 126 5.10 22.94 0.29
C ASP A 126 6.03 22.52 -0.84
N SER A 127 6.11 23.37 -1.87
CA SER A 127 7.05 23.17 -2.95
C SER A 127 8.45 23.19 -2.34
N PRO A 128 9.30 22.19 -2.60
CA PRO A 128 10.69 22.24 -2.16
C PRO A 128 11.41 23.53 -2.63
N CYS A 129 10.94 24.13 -3.73
CA CYS A 129 11.43 25.39 -4.27
C CYS A 129 10.88 26.66 -3.60
N SER A 130 9.81 26.59 -2.79
CA SER A 130 9.25 27.76 -2.09
C SER A 130 9.94 28.06 -0.77
N ARG A 131 10.89 27.21 -0.34
CA ARG A 131 11.80 27.56 0.76
C ARG A 131 12.75 28.65 0.31
N TYR A 132 12.32 29.90 0.43
CA TYR A 132 13.23 31.03 0.49
C TYR A 132 14.20 30.77 1.65
N THR A 133 15.41 30.36 1.33
CA THR A 133 16.50 30.36 2.30
C THR A 133 16.71 31.80 2.73
N GLN A 134 16.62 32.05 4.05
CA GLN A 134 16.79 33.37 4.70
C GLN A 134 18.17 34.03 4.47
N GLY A 135 18.99 33.52 3.55
CA GLY A 135 20.27 34.09 3.13
C GLY A 135 20.29 34.61 1.69
N SER A 136 19.22 34.50 0.91
CA SER A 136 19.16 35.06 -0.45
C SER A 136 18.69 36.51 -0.47
N SER A 137 19.29 37.38 0.36
CA SER A 137 19.29 38.82 0.08
C SER A 137 20.45 39.12 -0.88
N VAL A 138 20.37 38.58 -2.10
CA VAL A 138 21.17 39.14 -3.18
C VAL A 138 20.36 40.32 -3.68
N GLU A 139 20.72 41.51 -3.21
CA GLU A 139 20.32 42.76 -3.86
C GLU A 139 20.52 42.57 -5.37
N MET A 140 19.46 42.79 -6.15
CA MET A 140 19.54 42.84 -7.60
C MET A 140 20.42 44.03 -7.99
N CYS A 141 21.73 43.82 -7.97
CA CYS A 141 22.67 44.69 -8.65
C CYS A 141 22.65 44.27 -10.12
N SER A 142 21.80 44.93 -10.89
CA SER A 142 21.80 44.93 -12.34
C SER A 142 23.18 45.36 -12.84
N THR A 143 24.04 44.40 -13.17
CA THR A 143 25.12 44.49 -14.17
C THR A 143 25.84 43.14 -14.24
N MET A 144 25.35 42.25 -15.11
CA MET A 144 26.14 41.10 -15.57
C MET A 144 27.14 41.61 -16.60
N ASN A 145 28.38 41.85 -16.17
CA ASN A 145 29.52 41.96 -17.08
C ASN A 145 30.23 40.61 -17.08
N VAL A 146 29.98 39.83 -18.13
CA VAL A 146 30.63 38.54 -18.37
C VAL A 146 31.98 38.85 -18.98
N ASN A 147 33.06 38.76 -18.21
CA ASN A 147 34.40 38.54 -18.76
C ASN A 147 35.35 37.96 -17.70
N GLY A 148 35.87 36.77 -18.01
CA GLY A 148 37.19 36.31 -17.57
C GLY A 148 37.30 35.78 -16.15
N ALA A 149 36.84 34.55 -15.92
CA ALA A 149 37.39 33.73 -14.85
C ALA A 149 37.53 32.29 -15.37
N ASP A 150 38.78 31.85 -15.54
CA ASP A 150 39.14 30.47 -15.84
C ASP A 150 38.71 29.57 -14.67
N PHE A 151 37.62 28.84 -14.88
CA PHE A 151 37.15 27.83 -13.94
C PHE A 151 37.93 26.53 -14.12
N THR A 152 38.86 26.25 -13.20
CA THR A 152 39.42 24.91 -13.04
C THR A 152 38.36 23.96 -12.46
N LYS A 153 38.27 22.77 -13.06
CA LYS A 153 37.14 21.83 -13.06
C LYS A 153 36.96 20.99 -11.78
N GLU A 154 37.59 21.34 -10.65
CA GLU A 154 37.82 20.40 -9.54
C GLU A 154 37.11 20.68 -8.21
N SER A 155 36.05 21.50 -8.16
CA SER A 155 35.43 21.86 -6.87
C SER A 155 33.91 21.70 -6.82
N TYR A 156 33.38 20.55 -7.24
CA TYR A 156 31.93 20.26 -7.15
C TYR A 156 31.53 19.20 -6.12
N ASP A 157 32.44 18.69 -5.29
CA ASP A 157 32.15 17.57 -4.38
C ASP A 157 32.31 17.90 -2.88
N THR A 158 31.80 19.05 -2.44
CA THR A 158 31.68 19.28 -0.98
C THR A 158 30.37 19.96 -0.64
N ILE A 159 29.35 19.15 -0.35
CA ILE A 159 28.15 19.59 0.35
C ILE A 159 28.55 19.81 1.82
N ILE A 160 28.72 21.08 2.20
CA ILE A 160 29.01 21.46 3.60
C ILE A 160 27.67 21.50 4.36
N PHE A 161 27.45 20.52 5.23
CA PHE A 161 26.33 20.56 6.18
C PHE A 161 26.74 21.35 7.42
N SER A 162 26.29 22.60 7.52
CA SER A 162 26.39 23.38 8.75
C SER A 162 25.54 22.74 9.84
N ARG A 163 26.13 22.47 11.00
CA ARG A 163 25.39 21.98 12.19
C ARG A 163 24.44 23.08 12.66
N ILE A 164 23.14 22.79 12.66
CA ILE A 164 22.14 23.60 13.37
C ILE A 164 22.35 23.34 14.86
N SER A 165 23.09 24.21 15.53
CA SER A 165 23.12 24.30 16.99
C SER A 165 21.96 25.18 17.44
N GLY A 166 20.87 24.59 17.92
CA GLY A 166 19.78 25.38 18.50
C GLY A 166 18.52 24.58 18.83
N ASN A 167 18.35 24.28 20.11
CA ASN A 167 17.11 23.96 20.83
C ASN A 167 16.32 22.71 20.43
N SER A 168 16.65 21.62 21.12
CA SER A 168 15.76 20.49 21.39
C SER A 168 14.57 20.94 22.26
N SER A 169 13.42 21.18 21.62
CA SER A 169 12.12 21.21 22.28
C SER A 169 11.44 19.86 22.04
N SER A 170 11.38 19.02 23.07
CA SER A 170 10.73 17.70 23.04
C SER A 170 9.20 17.84 22.96
N CYS A 171 8.59 17.45 21.84
CA CYS A 171 7.14 17.42 21.66
C CYS A 171 6.58 16.04 21.28
N TYR A 172 7.31 14.96 21.57
CA TYR A 172 6.81 13.59 21.36
C TYR A 172 6.35 13.01 22.70
N ASP A 173 5.08 13.22 23.08
CA ASP A 173 4.41 12.40 24.11
C ASP A 173 2.87 12.58 24.17
N SER A 174 2.16 12.79 23.06
CA SER A 174 0.70 12.97 23.12
C SER A 174 -0.13 12.43 21.94
N TYR A 175 0.25 11.30 21.32
CA TYR A 175 -0.57 10.68 20.26
C TYR A 175 -1.20 9.32 20.59
N ASP A 176 -0.92 8.71 21.75
CA ASP A 176 -1.34 7.32 22.02
C ASP A 176 -2.70 7.14 22.73
N LYS A 177 -3.49 8.19 22.96
CA LYS A 177 -4.76 8.07 23.72
C LYS A 177 -6.06 8.32 22.94
N ILE A 178 -6.01 8.74 21.67
CA ILE A 178 -7.23 9.12 20.92
C ILE A 178 -7.76 7.97 20.03
N THR A 179 -6.98 6.94 19.73
CA THR A 179 -7.33 5.97 18.67
C THR A 179 -8.22 4.81 19.13
N THR A 180 -8.20 4.40 20.41
CA THR A 180 -8.92 3.18 20.85
C THR A 180 -10.40 3.39 21.13
N THR A 181 -10.81 4.58 21.57
CA THR A 181 -12.21 4.84 21.94
C THR A 181 -13.09 5.06 20.70
N SER A 182 -12.53 5.68 19.65
CA SER A 182 -13.23 5.92 18.38
C SER A 182 -13.47 4.61 17.60
N ALA A 183 -12.46 3.74 17.52
CA ALA A 183 -12.57 2.46 16.79
C ALA A 183 -13.64 1.53 17.39
N ASN A 184 -13.73 1.43 18.72
CA ASN A 184 -14.73 0.59 19.39
C ASN A 184 -16.17 1.10 19.18
N LYS A 185 -16.35 2.41 18.99
CA LYS A 185 -17.66 3.00 18.70
C LYS A 185 -18.09 2.68 17.27
N ILE A 186 -17.17 2.79 16.30
CA ILE A 186 -17.41 2.44 14.89
C ILE A 186 -17.78 0.96 14.73
N ILE A 187 -17.05 0.05 15.40
CA ILE A 187 -17.33 -1.40 15.35
C ILE A 187 -18.74 -1.72 15.88
N ARG A 188 -19.17 -1.07 16.96
CA ARG A 188 -20.53 -1.26 17.51
C ARG A 188 -21.62 -0.80 16.55
N THR A 189 -21.43 0.32 15.86
CA THR A 189 -22.39 0.84 14.88
C THR A 189 -22.55 -0.12 13.69
N ILE A 190 -21.45 -0.67 13.19
CA ILE A 190 -21.46 -1.63 12.08
C ILE A 190 -22.20 -2.94 12.47
N LEU A 191 -21.95 -3.46 13.68
CA LEU A 191 -22.60 -4.68 14.17
C LEU A 191 -24.11 -4.50 14.38
N GLN A 192 -24.57 -3.32 14.78
CA GLN A 192 -26.01 -3.06 14.96
C GLN A 192 -26.77 -2.93 13.64
N ARG A 193 -26.12 -2.47 12.55
CA ARG A 193 -26.76 -2.38 11.22
C ARG A 193 -26.97 -3.76 10.58
N THR A 194 -26.03 -4.69 10.75
CA THR A 194 -26.16 -6.06 10.20
C THR A 194 -27.26 -6.89 10.89
N SER A 195 -27.60 -6.56 12.14
CA SER A 195 -28.69 -7.20 12.89
C SER A 195 -30.09 -6.82 12.36
N LYS A 196 -30.28 -5.60 11.86
CA LYS A 196 -31.60 -5.10 11.44
C LYS A 196 -32.02 -5.58 10.05
N ASN A 197 -31.06 -5.91 9.18
CA ASN A 197 -31.33 -6.36 7.82
C ASN A 197 -31.63 -7.87 7.68
N LYS A 198 -31.66 -8.63 8.79
CA LYS A 198 -32.01 -10.07 8.81
C LYS A 198 -33.49 -10.36 9.15
N LYS A 199 -34.31 -9.33 9.32
CA LYS A 199 -35.77 -9.47 9.52
C LYS A 199 -36.54 -8.83 8.36
N LYS A 200 -36.38 -9.38 7.16
CA LYS A 200 -37.32 -9.25 6.04
C LYS A 200 -37.19 -10.49 5.17
#